data_AF-A0A0B5DSU1-F1
#
_entry.id   AF-A0A0B5DSU1-F1
#
_cell.length_a   1.000
_cell.length_b   1.000
_cell.length_c   1.000
_cell.angle_alpha   90.00
_cell.angle_beta   90.00
_cell.angle_gamma   90.00
#
_symmetry.space_group_name_H-M   'P 1'
#
loop_
_entity.id
_entity.type
_entity.pdbx_description
1 polymer ?
#
loop_
_entity_poly.entity_id
_entity_poly.type
_entity_poly.pdbx_seq_one_letter_code
_entity_poly.pdbx_strand_id
1 'polypeptide(L)' 'MKIIDNISVLLGDELKAGFEAGAKIRVAASCFSIFAYEALRDELESVKELEFILTDPTFIPNEALG' A
#
# COMPACT_ATOMS: atom_id res chain seq x y z
N MET A 1 2.15 -18.12 -0.11
CA MET A 1 2.33 -16.74 0.35
C MET A 1 3.74 -16.32 -0.04
N LYS A 2 3.88 -15.36 -0.96
CA LYS A 2 5.19 -14.89 -1.41
C LYS A 2 5.70 -13.87 -0.40
N ILE A 3 6.93 -14.03 0.08
CA ILE A 3 7.56 -13.06 0.97
C ILE A 3 8.22 -12.01 0.09
N ILE A 4 7.92 -10.74 0.35
CA ILE A 4 8.43 -9.60 -0.40
C ILE A 4 9.49 -8.92 0.49
N ASP A 5 10.72 -8.82 -0.01
CA ASP A 5 11.87 -8.28 0.73
C ASP A 5 12.36 -6.93 0.17
N ASN A 6 11.81 -6.49 -0.96
CA ASN A 6 12.24 -5.30 -1.71
C ASN A 6 13.74 -5.32 -2.11
N ILE A 7 14.34 -6.52 -2.19
CA ILE A 7 15.72 -6.77 -2.63
C ILE A 7 15.68 -7.73 -3.83
N SER A 8 15.07 -8.90 -3.63
CA SER A 8 14.91 -9.94 -4.64
C SER A 8 13.55 -9.88 -5.31
N VAL A 9 12.53 -9.45 -4.57
CA VAL A 9 11.15 -9.25 -5.05
C VAL A 9 10.71 -7.86 -4.64
N LEU A 10 10.50 -7.00 -5.65
CA LEU A 10 10.02 -5.64 -5.42
C LEU A 10 8.52 -5.65 -5.13
N LEU A 11 8.12 -4.93 -4.09
CA LEU A 11 6.70 -4.79 -3.74
C LEU A 11 5.91 -4.15 -4.89
N GLY A 12 6.49 -3.13 -5.53
CA GLY A 12 5.86 -2.41 -6.63
C GLY A 12 5.51 -3.31 -7.81
N ASP A 13 6.41 -4.22 -8.20
CA ASP A 13 6.18 -5.11 -9.34
C ASP A 13 5.06 -6.13 -9.06
N GLU A 14 5.00 -6.65 -7.83
CA GLU A 14 3.93 -7.56 -7.43
C GLU A 14 2.57 -6.84 -7.35
N LEU A 15 2.57 -5.59 -6.89
CA LEU A 15 1.37 -4.76 -6.88
C LEU A 15 0.87 -4.48 -8.31
N LYS A 16 1.79 -4.12 -9.23
CA LYS A 16 1.48 -3.91 -10.66
C LYS A 16 0.83 -5.12 -11.31
N ALA A 17 1.27 -6.33 -10.97
CA ALA A 17 0.65 -7.55 -11.49
C ALA A 17 -0.82 -7.73 -11.06
N GLY A 18 -1.24 -7.11 -9.96
CA GLY A 18 -2.63 -7.13 -9.47
C GLY A 18 -3.48 -5.93 -9.89
N PHE A 19 -2.87 -4.87 -10.43
CA PHE A 19 -3.55 -3.66 -10.90
C PHE A 19 -4.09 -3.84 -12.32
N GLU A 20 -5.04 -4.75 -12.50
CA GLU A 20 -5.79 -4.87 -13.75
C GLU A 20 -6.93 -3.84 -13.83
N ALA A 21 -7.25 -3.38 -15.03
CA ALA A 21 -8.34 -2.44 -15.25
C ALA A 21 -9.68 -3.00 -14.73
N GLY A 22 -10.30 -2.28 -13.80
CA GLY A 22 -11.55 -2.71 -13.16
C GLY A 22 -11.36 -3.55 -11.89
N ALA A 23 -10.12 -3.81 -11.46
CA ALA A 23 -9.85 -4.49 -10.20
C ALA A 23 -10.37 -3.66 -9.00
N LYS A 24 -10.70 -4.38 -7.92
CA LYS A 24 -11.02 -3.80 -6.61
C LYS A 24 -9.96 -4.25 -5.63
N ILE A 25 -9.28 -3.30 -5.00
CA ILE A 25 -8.10 -3.59 -4.20
C ILE A 25 -8.30 -3.11 -2.78
N ARG A 26 -7.91 -3.98 -1.85
CA ARG A 26 -7.94 -3.75 -0.41
C ARG A 26 -6.53 -3.94 0.14
N VAL A 27 -6.00 -2.91 0.77
CA VAL A 27 -4.66 -2.94 1.38
C VAL A 27 -4.81 -2.82 2.88
N ALA A 28 -4.37 -3.83 3.63
CA ALA A 28 -4.27 -3.76 5.08
C ALA A 28 -2.80 -3.51 5.45
N ALA A 29 -2.48 -2.33 5.98
CA ALA A 29 -1.11 -1.95 6.29
C ALA A 29 -1.05 -1.04 7.52
N SER A 30 0.07 -1.07 8.24
CA SER A 30 0.34 -0.16 9.35
C SER A 30 0.50 1.29 8.89
N CYS A 31 1.19 1.47 7.77
CA CYS A 31 1.44 2.76 7.16
C CYS A 31 1.54 2.62 5.63
N PHE A 32 1.23 3.71 4.93
CA PHE A 32 1.42 3.80 3.49
C PHE A 32 1.98 5.19 3.15
N SER A 33 3.16 5.21 2.52
CA SER A 33 3.86 6.45 2.17
C SER A 33 3.18 7.14 0.99
N ILE A 34 3.03 8.47 1.08
CA ILE A 34 2.55 9.30 -0.04
C ILE A 34 3.49 9.17 -1.26
N PHE A 35 4.80 9.00 -1.05
CA PHE A 35 5.74 8.75 -2.15
C PHE A 35 5.53 7.39 -2.81
N ALA A 36 5.12 6.37 -2.04
CA ALA A 36 4.79 5.07 -2.59
C ALA A 36 3.49 5.14 -3.42
N TYR A 37 2.52 5.96 -2.96
CA TYR A 37 1.33 6.26 -3.76
C TYR A 37 1.71 6.95 -5.08
N GLU A 38 2.55 7.98 -5.04
CA GLU A 38 2.98 8.71 -6.23
C GLU A 38 3.71 7.80 -7.24
N ALA A 39 4.58 6.91 -6.76
CA ALA A 39 5.32 5.98 -7.61
C ALA A 39 4.44 4.93 -8.31
N LEU A 40 3.23 4.69 -7.81
CA LEU A 40 2.26 3.72 -8.34
C LEU A 40 0.97 4.41 -8.81
N ARG A 41 0.98 5.73 -8.97
CA ARG A 41 -0.22 6.53 -9.21
C ARG A 41 -0.99 6.05 -10.43
N ASP A 42 -0.29 5.83 -11.54
CA ASP A 42 -0.93 5.49 -12.82
C ASP A 42 -1.66 4.14 -12.72
N GLU A 43 -1.09 3.17 -12.02
CA GLU A 43 -1.73 1.87 -11.78
C GLU A 43 -2.86 1.94 -10.75
N LEU A 44 -2.68 2.71 -9.67
CA LEU A 44 -3.70 2.90 -8.63
C LEU A 44 -4.93 3.68 -9.15
N GLU A 45 -4.75 4.61 -10.08
CA GLU A 45 -5.86 5.33 -10.72
C GLU A 45 -6.58 4.49 -11.78
N SER A 46 -5.95 3.44 -12.30
CA SER A 46 -6.55 2.54 -13.29
C SER A 46 -7.55 1.54 -12.69
N VAL A 47 -7.52 1.34 -11.37
CA VAL A 47 -8.42 0.42 -10.68
C VAL A 47 -9.76 1.06 -10.36
N LYS A 48 -10.80 0.21 -10.22
CA LYS A 48 -12.16 0.68 -9.97
C LYS A 48 -12.34 1.21 -8.54
N GLU A 49 -11.64 0.60 -7.59
CA GLU A 49 -11.80 0.88 -6.18
C GLU A 49 -10.52 0.51 -5.42
N LEU A 50 -10.08 1.42 -4.55
CA LEU A 50 -8.90 1.27 -3.71
C LEU A 50 -9.29 1.60 -2.27
N GLU A 51 -9.22 0.60 -1.38
CA GLU A 51 -9.54 0.73 0.04
C GLU A 51 -8.30 0.43 0.88
N PHE A 52 -7.92 1.38 1.73
CA PHE A 52 -6.85 1.20 2.71
C PHE A 52 -7.44 0.99 4.10
N ILE A 53 -7.03 -0.12 4.73
CA ILE A 53 -7.32 -0.46 6.11
C ILE A 53 -6.03 -0.26 6.89
N LEU A 54 -5.99 0.76 7.73
CA LEU A 54 -4.86 0.97 8.63
C LEU A 54 -4.97 -0.03 9.79
N THR A 55 -3.97 -0.92 9.90
CA THR A 55 -3.97 -1.99 10.90
C THR A 55 -3.36 -1.56 12.23
N ASP A 56 -2.67 -0.42 12.24
CA ASP A 56 -2.10 0.17 13.44
C ASP A 56 -2.84 1.46 13.84
N PRO A 57 -2.92 1.76 15.15
CA PRO A 57 -3.55 2.97 15.63
C PRO A 57 -2.83 4.20 15.07
N THR A 58 -3.57 5.07 14.37
CA THR A 58 -3.06 6.33 13.83
C THR A 58 -2.69 7.35 14.90
N PHE A 59 -3.10 7.11 16.15
CA PHE A 59 -2.80 7.98 17.28
C PHE A 59 -2.52 7.14 18.52
N ILE A 60 -1.26 7.12 18.97
CA ILE A 60 -0.87 6.61 20.28
C ILE A 60 -0.72 7.85 21.18
N PRO A 61 -1.59 8.08 22.19
CA PRO A 61 -1.57 9.28 23.03
C PRO A 61 -0.29 9.49 23.88
N ASN A 62 0.78 8.72 23.68
CA ASN A 62 1.90 8.63 24.61
C ASN A 62 3.30 8.91 24.00
N GLU A 63 3.41 9.33 22.74
CA GLU A 63 4.70 9.69 22.10
C GLU A 63 4.92 11.21 21.94
N ALA A 64 4.11 12.05 22.60
CA ALA A 64 4.29 13.51 22.60
C ALA A 64 5.12 14.05 23.78
N LEU A 65 5.77 13.19 24.57
CA LEU A 65 6.66 13.62 25.65
C LEU A 65 7.92 12.74 25.69
N GLY A 66 8.98 13.28 25.10
CA GLY A 66 10.37 12.85 25.22
C GLY A 66 11.28 14.02 24.93
#